data_AF-A0A127SAS6-F1
#
_entry.id   AF-A0A127SAS6-F1
#
_cell.length_a   1.000
_cell.length_b   1.000
_cell.length_c   1.000
_cell.angle_alpha   90.00
_cell.angle_beta   90.00
_cell.angle_gamma   90.00
#
_symmetry.space_group_name_H-M   'P 1'
#
loop_
_entity.id
_entity.type
_entity.pdbx_description
1 polymer ?
#
loop_
_entity_poly.entity_id
_entity_poly.type
_entity_poly.pdbx_seq_one_letter_code
_entity_poly.pdbx_strand_id
1 'polypeptide(L)'
;DIVLDDLMMHHGVDIQWGNHDILWMGAASGSMACIAAALNNAFSYGNLDTIEVGYGISLRDLSLFAKDVYGGGNVERFMPKGPFADSPYTSNDPLLVADMHKAIAVILFKLEGQLVSRNPNFNMSDRRLLDKIDFENATVTVGEKKYPISDTFFPTVDHDYPYELTKTEKRVMKQLKNAFMASEKLKRHIDF
;
A
#
# COMPACT_ATOMS: atom_id res chain seq x y z
N ASP A 1 -4.74 -16.56 5.00
CA ASP A 1 -3.84 -17.69 4.70
C ASP A 1 -4.45 -19.02 5.15
N ILE A 2 -4.98 -19.11 6.38
CA ILE A 2 -5.62 -20.31 6.95
C ILE A 2 -6.66 -20.96 6.01
N VAL A 3 -7.55 -20.16 5.43
CA VAL A 3 -8.58 -20.66 4.51
C VAL A 3 -7.99 -21.35 3.27
N LEU A 4 -6.89 -20.82 2.71
CA LEU A 4 -6.23 -21.44 1.56
C LEU A 4 -5.51 -22.73 1.97
N ASP A 5 -4.84 -22.74 3.13
CA ASP A 5 -4.23 -23.97 3.67
C ASP A 5 -5.30 -25.09 3.82
N ASP A 6 -6.51 -24.75 4.29
CA ASP A 6 -7.62 -25.71 4.41
C ASP A 6 -8.14 -26.17 3.02
N LEU A 7 -8.38 -25.23 2.10
CA LEU A 7 -8.86 -25.55 0.74
C LEU A 7 -7.91 -26.49 -0.01
N MET A 8 -6.59 -26.32 0.17
CA MET A 8 -5.55 -27.17 -0.41
C MET A 8 -5.62 -28.64 0.03
N MET A 9 -6.31 -28.95 1.12
CA MET A 9 -6.49 -30.30 1.64
C MET A 9 -7.71 -31.03 1.04
N HIS A 10 -8.58 -30.34 0.29
CA HIS A 10 -9.80 -30.91 -0.28
C HIS A 10 -9.58 -31.44 -1.71
N HIS A 11 -10.26 -32.55 -2.04
CA HIS A 11 -10.11 -33.22 -3.34
C HIS A 11 -10.76 -32.50 -4.53
N GLY A 12 -11.62 -31.53 -4.27
CA GLY A 12 -12.31 -30.76 -5.30
C GLY A 12 -12.91 -29.51 -4.70
N VAL A 13 -12.53 -28.37 -5.26
CA VAL A 13 -13.01 -27.04 -4.87
C VAL A 13 -13.39 -26.27 -6.13
N ASP A 14 -14.36 -25.38 -6.00
CA ASP A 14 -14.67 -24.37 -7.00
C ASP A 14 -14.24 -23.01 -6.43
N ILE A 15 -13.44 -22.25 -7.18
CA ILE A 15 -12.82 -21.01 -6.70
C ILE A 15 -13.31 -19.84 -7.54
N GLN A 16 -13.86 -18.84 -6.87
CA GLN A 16 -14.16 -17.54 -7.46
C GLN A 16 -13.20 -16.50 -6.91
N TRP A 17 -12.35 -15.94 -7.77
CA TRP A 17 -11.42 -14.89 -7.40
C TRP A 17 -12.07 -13.51 -7.38
N GLY A 18 -11.75 -12.72 -6.35
CA GLY A 18 -12.10 -11.32 -6.23
C GLY A 18 -10.96 -10.37 -6.58
N ASN A 19 -11.25 -9.07 -6.54
CA ASN A 19 -10.26 -8.03 -6.83
C ASN A 19 -9.07 -8.03 -5.85
N HIS A 20 -9.30 -8.46 -4.60
CA HIS A 20 -8.24 -8.59 -3.62
C HIS A 20 -7.29 -9.73 -3.97
N ASP A 21 -7.79 -10.84 -4.49
CA ASP A 21 -6.94 -11.98 -4.85
C ASP A 21 -6.03 -11.64 -6.02
N ILE A 22 -6.55 -10.96 -7.04
CA ILE A 22 -5.75 -10.45 -8.17
C ILE A 22 -4.63 -9.51 -7.69
N LEU A 23 -4.90 -8.70 -6.67
CA LEU A 23 -3.91 -7.83 -6.06
C LEU A 23 -2.76 -8.63 -5.44
N TRP A 24 -3.08 -9.70 -4.69
CA TRP A 24 -2.07 -10.58 -4.09
C TRP A 24 -1.31 -11.40 -5.14
N MET A 25 -1.98 -11.90 -6.18
CA MET A 25 -1.33 -12.56 -7.32
C MET A 25 -0.34 -11.62 -8.02
N GLY A 26 -0.74 -10.37 -8.26
CA GLY A 26 0.11 -9.34 -8.84
C GLY A 26 1.29 -9.00 -7.93
N ALA A 27 1.06 -8.96 -6.61
CA ALA A 27 2.11 -8.70 -5.63
C ALA A 27 3.13 -9.85 -5.58
N ALA A 28 2.67 -11.10 -5.54
CA ALA A 28 3.52 -12.30 -5.63
C ALA A 28 4.33 -12.35 -6.93
N SER A 29 3.76 -11.85 -8.03
CA SER A 29 4.43 -11.70 -9.33
C SER A 29 5.41 -10.51 -9.39
N GLY A 30 5.52 -9.72 -8.31
CA GLY A 30 6.48 -8.62 -8.20
C GLY A 30 6.02 -7.29 -8.77
N SER A 31 4.71 -7.09 -8.97
CA SER A 31 4.14 -5.79 -9.34
C SER A 31 4.20 -4.83 -8.15
N MET A 32 4.99 -3.76 -8.27
CA MET A 32 5.15 -2.77 -7.20
C MET A 32 3.84 -2.08 -6.82
N ALA A 33 2.99 -1.77 -7.81
CA ALA A 33 1.69 -1.15 -7.54
C ALA A 33 0.77 -2.10 -6.76
N CYS A 34 0.77 -3.40 -7.10
CA CYS A 34 -0.02 -4.38 -6.38
C CYS A 34 0.52 -4.64 -4.98
N ILE A 35 1.85 -4.67 -4.78
CA ILE A 35 2.47 -4.73 -3.46
C ILE A 35 2.05 -3.53 -2.60
N ALA A 36 2.19 -2.31 -3.12
CA ALA A 36 1.84 -1.10 -2.39
C ALA A 36 0.35 -1.06 -2.03
N ALA A 37 -0.54 -1.47 -2.95
CA ALA A 37 -1.98 -1.53 -2.67
C ALA A 37 -2.35 -2.67 -1.71
N ALA A 38 -1.68 -3.84 -1.76
CA ALA A 38 -1.90 -4.92 -0.81
C ALA A 38 -1.55 -4.48 0.61
N LEU A 39 -0.39 -3.83 0.76
CA LEU A 39 0.04 -3.24 2.03
C LEU A 39 -0.90 -2.13 2.48
N ASN A 40 -1.27 -1.19 1.61
CA ASN A 40 -2.21 -0.10 1.95
C ASN A 40 -3.54 -0.62 2.50
N ASN A 41 -4.08 -1.68 1.89
CA ASN A 41 -5.27 -2.36 2.39
C ASN A 41 -5.02 -3.04 3.74
N ALA A 42 -3.90 -3.74 3.90
CA ALA A 42 -3.54 -4.40 5.15
C ALA A 42 -3.41 -3.40 6.31
N PHE A 43 -2.80 -2.23 6.10
CA PHE A 43 -2.72 -1.17 7.10
C PHE A 43 -4.09 -0.59 7.45
N SER A 44 -4.93 -0.33 6.44
CA SER A 44 -6.27 0.23 6.64
C SER A 44 -7.16 -0.62 7.55
N TYR A 45 -7.04 -1.95 7.47
CA TYR A 45 -7.87 -2.89 8.23
C TYR A 45 -7.13 -3.57 9.38
N GLY A 46 -5.89 -3.17 9.68
CA GLY A 46 -5.13 -3.77 10.78
C GLY A 46 -4.85 -5.26 10.55
N ASN A 47 -4.43 -5.64 9.35
CA ASN A 47 -4.13 -7.04 9.04
C ASN A 47 -2.62 -7.26 8.79
N LEU A 48 -1.78 -6.69 9.67
CA LEU A 48 -0.33 -6.77 9.56
C LEU A 48 0.20 -8.17 9.84
N ASP A 49 -0.45 -8.91 10.75
CA ASP A 49 -0.05 -10.28 11.07
C ASP A 49 -0.14 -11.19 9.86
N THR A 50 -1.10 -10.99 8.96
CA THR A 50 -1.15 -11.76 7.69
C THR A 50 0.10 -11.53 6.85
N ILE A 51 0.68 -10.32 6.86
CA ILE A 51 1.88 -9.99 6.11
C ILE A 51 3.12 -10.59 6.78
N GLU A 52 3.35 -10.26 8.06
CA GLU A 52 4.58 -10.59 8.77
C GLU A 52 4.61 -12.03 9.27
N VAL A 53 3.55 -12.48 9.95
CA VAL A 53 3.45 -13.82 10.53
C VAL A 53 2.95 -14.84 9.51
N GLY A 54 1.87 -14.49 8.79
CA GLY A 54 1.23 -15.38 7.82
C GLY A 54 2.14 -15.67 6.64
N TYR A 55 2.58 -14.63 5.92
CA TYR A 55 3.39 -14.77 4.71
C TYR A 55 4.91 -14.58 4.92
N GLY A 56 5.37 -14.26 6.13
CA GLY A 56 6.80 -14.13 6.41
C GLY A 56 7.46 -12.90 5.76
N ILE A 57 6.68 -11.89 5.40
CA ILE A 57 7.17 -10.70 4.69
C ILE A 57 7.55 -9.64 5.72
N SER A 58 8.84 -9.35 5.84
CA SER A 58 9.32 -8.34 6.80
C SER A 58 8.97 -6.92 6.38
N LEU A 59 8.42 -6.13 7.30
CA LEU A 59 8.10 -4.72 7.11
C LEU A 59 9.14 -3.75 7.69
N ARG A 60 10.29 -4.26 8.15
CA ARG A 60 11.32 -3.49 8.87
C ARG A 60 11.83 -2.27 8.09
N ASP A 61 12.14 -2.42 6.81
CA ASP A 61 12.66 -1.30 6.02
C ASP A 61 11.59 -0.21 5.79
N LEU A 62 10.32 -0.62 5.69
CA LEU A 62 9.19 0.30 5.60
C LEU A 62 8.97 1.03 6.94
N SER A 63 9.07 0.34 8.07
CA SER A 63 8.88 0.95 9.39
C SER A 63 9.96 1.98 9.71
N LEU A 64 11.23 1.69 9.40
CA LEU A 64 12.32 2.65 9.55
C LEU A 64 12.12 3.88 8.65
N PHE A 65 11.82 3.66 7.37
CA PHE A 65 11.55 4.75 6.43
C PHE A 65 10.37 5.63 6.87
N ALA A 66 9.27 5.01 7.28
CA ALA A 66 8.07 5.70 7.70
C ALA A 66 8.34 6.57 8.93
N LYS A 67 9.02 6.01 9.95
CA LYS A 67 9.41 6.74 11.14
C LYS A 67 10.32 7.93 10.84
N ASP A 68 11.31 7.76 9.97
CA ASP A 68 12.29 8.80 9.65
C ASP A 68 11.71 9.94 8.80
N VAL A 69 10.75 9.63 7.92
CA VAL A 69 10.24 10.59 6.91
C VAL A 69 8.86 11.15 7.25
N TYR A 70 7.99 10.32 7.83
CA TYR A 70 6.62 10.69 8.17
C TYR A 70 6.41 10.89 9.68
N GLY A 71 7.32 10.39 10.50
CA GLY A 71 7.23 10.49 11.96
C GLY A 71 7.15 11.94 12.44
N GLY A 72 6.24 12.19 13.38
CA GLY A 72 5.95 13.52 13.92
C GLY A 72 5.06 14.38 13.01
N GLY A 73 4.67 13.90 11.84
CA GLY A 73 3.67 14.54 10.98
C GLY A 73 2.22 14.21 11.39
N ASN A 74 1.25 14.86 10.75
CA ASN A 74 -0.16 14.49 10.92
C ASN A 74 -0.44 13.16 10.19
N VAL A 75 -0.89 12.15 10.93
CA VAL A 75 -1.27 10.82 10.43
C VAL A 75 -2.69 10.40 10.83
N GLU A 76 -3.50 11.32 11.34
CA GLU A 76 -4.85 11.03 11.87
C GLU A 76 -5.73 10.27 10.85
N ARG A 77 -5.62 10.64 9.56
CA ARG A 77 -6.38 10.00 8.46
C ARG A 77 -5.88 8.60 8.09
N PHE A 78 -4.68 8.24 8.54
CA PHE A 78 -4.02 6.97 8.27
C PHE A 78 -4.01 6.03 9.48
N MET A 79 -4.66 6.41 10.57
CA MET A 79 -4.86 5.52 11.71
C MET A 79 -5.58 4.23 11.27
N PRO A 80 -5.17 3.05 11.80
CA PRO A 80 -5.83 1.79 11.49
C PRO A 80 -7.30 1.82 11.95
N LYS A 81 -8.20 1.23 11.15
CA LYS A 81 -9.63 1.18 11.46
C LYS A 81 -10.00 -0.05 12.30
N GLY A 82 -11.07 0.07 13.09
CA GLY A 82 -11.70 -1.05 13.78
C GLY A 82 -11.01 -1.45 15.10
N PRO A 83 -11.32 -2.64 15.66
CA PRO A 83 -10.84 -3.07 16.98
C PRO A 83 -9.32 -3.27 17.06
N PHE A 84 -8.58 -3.02 15.98
CA PHE A 84 -7.11 -2.95 15.99
C PHE A 84 -6.58 -1.83 16.89
N ALA A 85 -7.34 -0.73 17.07
CA ALA A 85 -7.01 0.29 18.07
C ALA A 85 -7.16 -0.22 19.53
N ASP A 86 -8.00 -1.25 19.72
CA ASP A 86 -8.41 -1.78 21.03
C ASP A 86 -7.94 -3.24 21.26
N SER A 87 -7.18 -3.82 20.34
CA SER A 87 -6.80 -5.23 20.38
C SER A 87 -5.58 -5.40 21.29
N PRO A 88 -5.68 -6.14 22.40
CA PRO A 88 -4.54 -6.43 23.27
C PRO A 88 -3.50 -7.35 22.60
N TYR A 89 -3.77 -7.85 21.39
CA TYR A 89 -2.92 -8.79 20.65
C TYR A 89 -2.01 -8.12 19.60
N THR A 90 -2.20 -6.83 19.34
CA THR A 90 -1.36 -6.10 18.38
C THR A 90 -0.19 -5.45 19.10
N SER A 91 1.00 -6.02 18.95
CA SER A 91 2.24 -5.52 19.57
C SER A 91 2.79 -4.24 18.93
N ASN A 92 2.15 -3.71 17.89
CA ASN A 92 2.65 -2.61 17.09
C ASN A 92 2.12 -1.27 17.59
N ASP A 93 3.01 -0.28 17.72
CA ASP A 93 2.66 1.10 18.04
C ASP A 93 1.69 1.66 16.98
N PRO A 94 0.45 2.04 17.34
CA PRO A 94 -0.54 2.54 16.39
C PRO A 94 -0.06 3.75 15.58
N LEU A 95 0.79 4.60 16.16
CA LEU A 95 1.35 5.75 15.46
C LEU A 95 2.34 5.32 14.37
N LEU A 96 3.21 4.35 14.67
CA LEU A 96 4.12 3.79 13.67
C LEU A 96 3.35 3.10 12.53
N VAL A 97 2.27 2.39 12.86
CA VAL A 97 1.38 1.78 11.86
C VAL A 97 0.77 2.86 10.96
N ALA A 98 0.34 3.99 11.52
CA ALA A 98 -0.21 5.11 10.77
C ALA A 98 0.87 5.81 9.90
N ASP A 99 2.09 5.96 10.41
CA ASP A 99 3.23 6.46 9.62
C ASP A 99 3.50 5.54 8.42
N MET A 100 3.54 4.22 8.63
CA MET A 100 3.74 3.22 7.58
C MET A 100 2.61 3.23 6.56
N HIS A 101 1.37 3.37 7.02
CA HIS A 101 0.20 3.49 6.17
C HIS A 101 0.27 4.74 5.29
N LYS A 102 0.61 5.90 5.86
CA LYS A 102 0.79 7.14 5.10
C LYS A 102 1.91 7.02 4.08
N ALA A 103 3.05 6.47 4.49
CA ALA A 103 4.19 6.24 3.62
C ALA A 103 3.83 5.37 2.42
N ILE A 104 3.17 4.22 2.63
CA ILE A 104 2.80 3.32 1.54
C ILE A 104 1.67 3.89 0.67
N ALA A 105 0.76 4.67 1.22
CA ALA A 105 -0.29 5.35 0.47
C ALA A 105 0.29 6.38 -0.51
N VAL A 106 1.26 7.20 -0.07
CA VAL A 106 1.94 8.16 -0.95
C VAL A 106 2.73 7.44 -2.05
N ILE A 107 3.44 6.36 -1.72
CA ILE A 107 4.12 5.51 -2.70
C ILE A 107 3.12 4.91 -3.71
N LEU A 108 1.95 4.46 -3.24
CA LEU A 108 0.90 3.91 -4.10
C LEU A 108 0.39 4.95 -5.08
N PHE A 109 0.07 6.17 -4.63
CA PHE A 109 -0.38 7.26 -5.51
C PHE A 109 0.61 7.55 -6.62
N LYS A 110 1.91 7.52 -6.31
CA LYS A 110 2.99 7.68 -7.28
C LYS A 110 3.01 6.55 -8.30
N LEU A 111 2.97 5.30 -7.82
CA LEU A 111 3.00 4.09 -8.66
C LEU A 111 1.77 3.97 -9.56
N GLU A 112 0.58 4.30 -9.05
CA GLU A 112 -0.65 4.32 -9.83
C GLU A 112 -0.59 5.39 -10.92
N GLY A 113 -0.09 6.59 -10.60
CA GLY A 113 0.07 7.62 -11.61
C GLY A 113 1.08 7.27 -12.70
N GLN A 114 2.18 6.61 -12.35
CA GLN A 114 3.10 6.04 -13.33
C GLN A 114 2.44 4.95 -14.19
N LEU A 115 1.63 4.08 -13.58
CA LEU A 115 0.90 3.01 -14.26
C LEU A 115 -0.13 3.56 -15.25
N VAL A 116 -0.89 4.57 -14.86
CA VAL A 116 -1.87 5.25 -15.72
C VAL A 116 -1.15 5.96 -16.86
N SER A 117 -0.07 6.69 -16.57
CA SER A 117 0.71 7.43 -17.58
C SER A 117 1.23 6.52 -18.70
N ARG A 118 1.75 5.33 -18.36
CA ARG A 118 2.27 4.38 -19.34
C ARG A 118 1.20 3.53 -20.05
N ASN A 119 -0.06 3.58 -19.59
CA ASN A 119 -1.19 2.83 -20.16
C ASN A 119 -2.38 3.78 -20.48
N PRO A 120 -2.25 4.67 -21.48
CA PRO A 120 -3.29 5.66 -21.78
C PRO A 120 -4.64 5.03 -22.14
N ASN A 121 -4.64 3.80 -22.68
CA ASN A 121 -5.84 3.05 -23.05
C ASN A 121 -6.73 2.68 -21.84
N PHE A 122 -6.24 2.82 -20.61
CA PHE A 122 -7.07 2.63 -19.41
C PHE A 122 -8.12 3.73 -19.23
N ASN A 123 -7.95 4.89 -19.87
CA ASN A 123 -8.82 6.06 -19.71
C ASN A 123 -8.97 6.48 -18.24
N MET A 124 -7.88 6.43 -17.47
CA MET A 124 -7.84 6.72 -16.03
C MET A 124 -7.00 7.97 -15.68
N SER A 125 -6.66 8.81 -16.65
CA SER A 125 -5.85 10.01 -16.42
C SER A 125 -6.52 11.01 -15.46
N ASP A 126 -7.83 10.94 -15.30
CA ASP A 126 -8.59 11.68 -14.30
C ASP A 126 -8.21 11.28 -12.86
N ARG A 127 -7.80 10.02 -12.64
CA ARG A 127 -7.37 9.47 -11.34
C ARG A 127 -5.97 9.89 -10.91
N ARG A 128 -5.19 10.49 -11.81
CA ARG A 128 -3.91 11.11 -11.48
C ARG A 128 -4.19 12.44 -10.77
N LEU A 129 -4.05 12.46 -9.44
CA LEU A 129 -4.40 13.63 -8.63
C LEU A 129 -3.20 14.42 -8.05
N LEU A 130 -2.02 13.82 -7.90
CA LEU A 130 -0.85 14.48 -7.30
C LEU A 130 -0.41 15.72 -8.11
N ASP A 131 -0.49 15.68 -9.43
CA ASP A 131 -0.22 16.83 -10.32
C ASP A 131 -1.34 17.87 -10.34
N LYS A 132 -2.44 17.64 -9.63
CA LYS A 132 -3.59 18.54 -9.52
C LYS A 132 -3.72 19.18 -8.15
N ILE A 133 -2.75 18.94 -7.26
CA ILE A 133 -2.68 19.53 -5.93
C ILE A 133 -2.08 20.93 -6.04
N ASP A 134 -2.78 21.89 -5.45
CA ASP A 134 -2.31 23.23 -5.15
C ASP A 134 -1.88 23.24 -3.67
N PHE A 135 -0.57 23.09 -3.44
CA PHE A 135 0.01 22.99 -2.10
C PHE A 135 -0.05 24.31 -1.33
N GLU A 136 -0.04 25.45 -2.03
CA GLU A 136 -0.12 26.77 -1.40
C GLU A 136 -1.51 27.01 -0.80
N ASN A 137 -2.56 26.65 -1.55
CA ASN A 137 -3.95 26.84 -1.11
C ASN A 137 -4.55 25.61 -0.42
N ALA A 138 -3.78 24.52 -0.29
CA ALA A 138 -4.25 23.24 0.23
C ALA A 138 -5.54 22.75 -0.47
N THR A 139 -5.54 22.75 -1.80
CA THR A 139 -6.67 22.25 -2.61
C THR A 139 -6.24 21.25 -3.68
N VAL A 140 -7.18 20.45 -4.17
CA VAL A 140 -6.99 19.55 -5.33
C VAL A 140 -8.10 19.78 -6.35
N THR A 141 -7.76 19.74 -7.63
CA THR A 141 -8.74 19.84 -8.72
C THR A 141 -9.21 18.44 -9.13
N VAL A 142 -10.50 18.17 -9.01
CA VAL A 142 -11.15 16.92 -9.44
C VAL A 142 -12.25 17.26 -10.45
N GLY A 143 -12.05 16.86 -11.70
CA GLY A 143 -12.87 17.32 -12.81
C GLY A 143 -12.73 18.84 -12.97
N GLU A 144 -13.86 19.56 -12.93
CA GLU A 144 -13.91 21.02 -13.04
C GLU A 144 -13.95 21.74 -11.68
N LYS A 145 -13.91 20.99 -10.56
CA LYS A 145 -14.11 21.55 -9.21
C LYS A 145 -12.84 21.46 -8.38
N LYS A 146 -12.62 22.49 -7.55
CA LYS A 146 -11.56 22.51 -6.52
C LYS A 146 -12.13 22.06 -5.19
N TYR A 147 -11.37 21.24 -4.47
CA TYR A 147 -11.73 20.71 -3.15
C TYR A 147 -10.58 20.95 -2.17
N PRO A 148 -10.86 21.33 -0.90
CA PRO A 148 -9.83 21.36 0.12
C PRO A 148 -9.29 19.95 0.38
N ILE A 149 -7.97 19.81 0.51
CA ILE A 149 -7.35 18.52 0.86
C ILE A 149 -7.30 18.37 2.38
N SER A 150 -7.53 17.16 2.87
CA SER A 150 -7.59 16.85 4.31
C SER A 150 -6.23 16.65 4.95
N ASP A 151 -5.17 16.53 4.15
CA ASP A 151 -3.78 16.34 4.58
C ASP A 151 -2.90 17.12 3.60
N THR A 152 -1.93 17.86 4.14
CA THR A 152 -0.99 18.68 3.37
C THR A 152 0.47 18.25 3.56
N PHE A 153 0.73 17.23 4.38
CA PHE A 153 2.07 16.78 4.70
C PHE A 153 2.49 15.62 3.79
N PHE A 154 3.14 15.96 2.67
CA PHE A 154 3.64 15.02 1.66
C PHE A 154 5.15 15.18 1.46
N PRO A 155 6.00 14.83 2.45
CA PRO A 155 7.43 15.15 2.47
C PRO A 155 8.24 14.54 1.32
N THR A 156 7.70 13.56 0.60
CA THR A 156 8.38 12.89 -0.53
C THR A 156 7.82 13.29 -1.90
N VAL A 157 6.75 14.08 -1.97
CA VAL A 157 6.15 14.49 -3.26
C VAL A 157 6.87 15.73 -3.76
N ASP A 158 7.55 15.59 -4.90
CA ASP A 158 8.18 16.69 -5.61
C ASP A 158 7.12 17.46 -6.43
N HIS A 159 7.14 18.78 -6.43
CA HIS A 159 6.11 19.57 -7.13
C HIS A 159 6.23 19.49 -8.65
N ASP A 160 7.44 19.41 -9.19
CA ASP A 160 7.70 19.34 -10.62
C ASP A 160 7.55 17.89 -11.14
N TYR A 161 7.87 16.92 -10.28
CA TYR A 161 7.84 15.49 -10.58
C TYR A 161 7.00 14.70 -9.55
N PRO A 162 5.69 14.99 -9.42
CA PRO A 162 4.86 14.50 -8.30
C PRO A 162 4.69 12.98 -8.24
N TYR A 163 4.90 12.30 -9.37
CA TYR A 163 4.80 10.85 -9.47
C TYR A 163 6.13 10.13 -9.31
N GLU A 164 7.25 10.82 -9.14
CA GLU A 164 8.54 10.17 -8.99
C GLU A 164 8.75 9.61 -7.58
N LEU A 165 9.17 8.35 -7.53
CA LEU A 165 9.67 7.77 -6.30
C LEU A 165 11.06 8.33 -6.01
N THR A 166 11.24 8.82 -4.78
CA THR A 166 12.54 9.18 -4.21
C THR A 166 13.48 7.97 -4.21
N LYS A 167 14.78 8.22 -4.05
CA LYS A 167 15.78 7.14 -3.95
C LYS A 167 15.46 6.17 -2.80
N THR A 168 14.98 6.69 -1.68
CA THR A 168 14.62 5.88 -0.51
C THR A 168 13.36 5.05 -0.75
N GLU A 169 12.30 5.63 -1.33
CA GLU A 169 11.08 4.89 -1.69
C GLU A 169 11.39 3.77 -2.70
N LYS A 170 12.24 4.03 -3.71
CA LYS A 170 12.70 3.00 -4.67
C LYS A 170 13.40 1.84 -3.97
N ARG A 171 14.25 2.13 -2.97
CA ARG A 171 14.95 1.11 -2.18
C ARG A 171 13.97 0.28 -1.35
N VAL A 172 13.04 0.93 -0.62
CA VAL A 172 12.01 0.25 0.18
C VAL A 172 11.17 -0.66 -0.70
N MET A 173 10.65 -0.16 -1.83
CA MET A 173 9.84 -0.96 -2.75
C MET A 173 10.60 -2.12 -3.40
N LYS A 174 11.91 -1.97 -3.66
CA LYS A 174 12.75 -3.07 -4.14
C LYS A 174 12.87 -4.19 -3.10
N GLN A 175 13.05 -3.84 -1.82
CA GLN A 175 13.13 -4.82 -0.74
C GLN A 175 11.79 -5.53 -0.51
N LEU A 176 10.70 -4.77 -0.46
CA LEU A 176 9.35 -5.32 -0.38
C LEU A 176 9.06 -6.26 -1.56
N LYS A 177 9.40 -5.85 -2.79
CA LYS A 177 9.26 -6.72 -3.97
C LYS A 177 10.00 -8.04 -3.79
N ASN A 178 11.26 -8.00 -3.39
CA ASN A 178 12.04 -9.22 -3.16
C ASN A 178 11.40 -10.11 -2.08
N ALA A 179 10.91 -9.51 -0.99
CA ALA A 179 10.26 -10.24 0.10
C ALA A 179 8.94 -10.91 -0.34
N PHE A 180 8.07 -10.20 -1.06
CA PHE A 180 6.84 -10.77 -1.61
C PHE A 180 7.11 -11.92 -2.58
N MET A 181 8.08 -11.76 -3.49
CA MET A 181 8.44 -12.80 -4.45
C MET A 181 9.13 -14.01 -3.81
N ALA A 182 9.80 -13.82 -2.67
CA ALA A 182 10.49 -14.89 -1.93
C ALA A 182 9.59 -15.61 -0.91
N SER A 183 8.36 -15.14 -0.67
CA SER A 183 7.44 -15.78 0.26
C SER A 183 6.96 -17.14 -0.27
N GLU A 184 7.50 -18.23 0.29
CA GLU A 184 7.15 -19.59 -0.11
C GLU A 184 5.66 -19.89 0.12
N LYS A 185 5.11 -19.46 1.27
CA LYS A 185 3.70 -19.68 1.58
C LYS A 185 2.79 -18.93 0.63
N LEU A 186 3.07 -17.65 0.37
CA LEU A 186 2.29 -16.86 -0.59
C LEU A 186 2.36 -17.49 -1.98
N LYS A 187 3.55 -17.89 -2.43
CA LYS A 187 3.72 -18.55 -3.72
C LYS A 187 2.90 -19.84 -3.81
N ARG A 188 2.98 -20.71 -2.80
CA ARG A 188 2.19 -21.94 -2.73
C ARG A 188 0.69 -21.68 -2.80
N HIS A 189 0.22 -20.62 -2.15
CA HIS A 189 -1.18 -20.21 -2.16
C HIS A 189 -1.66 -19.68 -3.51
N ILE A 190 -0.78 -19.01 -4.26
CA ILE A 190 -1.07 -18.51 -5.61
C ILE A 190 -0.97 -19.62 -6.67
N ASP A 191 -0.11 -20.61 -6.45
CA ASP A 191 0.09 -21.75 -7.36
C ASP A 191 -1.02 -22.83 -7.24
N PHE A 192 -1.80 -22.83 -6.16
CA PHE A 192 -2.95 -23.72 -5.92
C PHE A 192 -4.20 -23.25 -6.66
#